data_AF-A0A1E4EJW3-F1
#
_entry.id   AF-A0A1E4EJW3-F1
#
_cell.length_a   1.000
_cell.length_b   1.000
_cell.length_c   1.000
_cell.angle_alpha   90.00
_cell.angle_beta   90.00
_cell.angle_gamma   90.00
#
_symmetry.space_group_name_H-M   'P 1'
#
loop_
_entity.id
_entity.type
_entity.pdbx_description
1 polymer ?
#
loop_
_entity_poly.entity_id
_entity_poly.type
_entity_poly.pdbx_seq_one_letter_code
_entity_poly.pdbx_strand_id
1 'polypeptide(L)'
;MRRGGAGFTLLEALVSLALMSIVLSVVASLMRDSSILMRQANLDQLAGVQAALEVVAGDLRSAYQINQCDSAAVELTMIDPGDTARIPDPLPTPPGSFRMHDAAASLTRRYYMAGEEFRCKSTFSDGSEEELEVAGGVNGFDAQKVHPGLVELSASTQDNNSNPVKVVSLRTLVVLHLPPQVMP
;
A
#
# COMPACT_ATOMS: atom_id res chain seq x y z
N MET A 1 -1.26 -72.58 24.32
CA MET A 1 -0.89 -71.34 23.59
C MET A 1 -0.64 -71.66 22.12
N ARG A 2 -1.56 -71.31 21.22
CA ARG A 2 -1.29 -71.28 19.78
C ARG A 2 -1.83 -69.96 19.24
N ARG A 3 -0.91 -69.07 18.86
CA ARG A 3 -1.19 -67.76 18.24
C ARG A 3 -1.70 -68.02 16.83
N GLY A 4 -2.99 -67.81 16.59
CA GLY A 4 -3.53 -67.69 15.23
C GLY A 4 -3.12 -66.34 14.66
N GLY A 5 -1.98 -66.28 13.98
CA GLY A 5 -1.60 -65.11 13.19
C GLY A 5 -2.49 -65.07 11.95
N ALA A 6 -3.56 -64.28 11.99
CA ALA A 6 -4.32 -63.95 10.78
C ALA A 6 -3.41 -63.15 9.86
N GLY A 7 -3.00 -63.76 8.74
CA GLY A 7 -2.17 -63.13 7.72
C GLY A 7 -3.00 -62.16 6.89
N PHE A 8 -2.42 -61.00 6.61
CA PHE A 8 -2.99 -59.96 5.76
C PHE A 8 -3.31 -60.53 4.37
N THR A 9 -4.58 -60.47 3.98
CA THR A 9 -5.01 -61.06 2.70
C THR A 9 -4.68 -60.13 1.53
N LEU A 10 -4.45 -60.70 0.34
CA LEU A 10 -4.08 -59.94 -0.86
C LEU A 10 -5.14 -58.89 -1.25
N LEU A 11 -6.42 -59.18 -0.97
CA LEU A 11 -7.53 -58.26 -1.17
C LEU A 11 -7.48 -57.07 -0.20
N GLU A 12 -7.20 -57.30 1.09
CA GLU A 12 -7.01 -56.22 2.06
C GLU A 12 -5.82 -55.34 1.69
N ALA A 13 -4.75 -55.92 1.12
CA ALA A 13 -3.60 -55.16 0.63
C ALA A 13 -3.95 -54.25 -0.55
N LEU A 14 -4.71 -54.75 -1.52
CA LEU A 14 -5.15 -53.97 -2.68
C LEU A 14 -6.12 -52.84 -2.28
N VAL A 15 -7.06 -53.13 -1.39
CA VAL A 15 -8.00 -52.12 -0.87
C VAL A 15 -7.26 -51.05 -0.08
N SER A 16 -6.28 -51.44 0.75
CA SER A 16 -5.45 -50.48 1.51
C SER A 16 -4.61 -49.60 0.59
N LEU A 17 -4.02 -50.16 -0.47
CA LEU A 17 -3.29 -49.40 -1.49
C LEU A 17 -4.21 -48.43 -2.24
N ALA A 18 -5.40 -48.87 -2.63
CA ALA A 18 -6.38 -48.02 -3.30
C ALA A 18 -6.82 -46.85 -2.40
N LEU A 19 -7.13 -47.12 -1.13
CA LEU A 19 -7.47 -46.08 -0.15
C LEU A 19 -6.31 -45.10 0.08
N MET A 20 -5.09 -45.61 0.21
CA MET A 20 -3.91 -44.77 0.38
C MET A 20 -3.67 -43.89 -0.84
N SER A 21 -3.86 -44.41 -2.06
CA SER A 21 -3.80 -43.63 -3.30
C SER A 21 -4.86 -42.54 -3.35
N ILE A 22 -6.09 -42.81 -2.91
CA ILE A 22 -7.17 -41.82 -2.87
C ILE A 22 -6.82 -40.71 -1.87
N VAL A 23 -6.36 -41.07 -0.67
CA VAL A 23 -5.95 -40.10 0.35
C VAL A 23 -4.80 -39.24 -0.15
N LEU A 24 -3.77 -39.83 -0.76
CA LEU A 24 -2.66 -39.11 -1.39
C LEU A 24 -3.14 -38.15 -2.47
N SER A 25 -4.10 -38.58 -3.31
CA SER A 25 -4.69 -37.73 -4.35
C SER A 25 -5.45 -36.54 -3.75
N VAL A 26 -6.20 -36.72 -2.66
CA VAL A 26 -6.93 -35.65 -1.99
C VAL A 26 -5.95 -34.66 -1.35
N VAL A 27 -4.92 -35.16 -0.64
CA VAL A 27 -3.89 -34.30 -0.04
C VAL A 27 -3.14 -33.51 -1.11
N ALA A 28 -2.80 -34.14 -2.24
CA ALA A 28 -2.16 -33.46 -3.37
C ALA A 28 -3.06 -32.36 -3.96
N SER A 29 -4.38 -32.60 -4.07
CA SER A 29 -5.33 -31.57 -4.51
C SER A 29 -5.40 -30.41 -3.53
N LEU A 30 -5.51 -30.68 -2.22
CA LEU A 30 -5.57 -29.65 -1.18
C LEU A 30 -4.28 -28.82 -1.13
N MET A 31 -3.11 -29.45 -1.31
CA MET A 31 -1.83 -28.74 -1.40
C MET A 31 -1.75 -27.86 -2.64
N ARG A 32 -2.30 -28.32 -3.77
CA ARG A 32 -2.34 -27.51 -5.00
C ARG A 32 -3.26 -26.30 -4.84
N ASP A 33 -4.47 -26.50 -4.30
CA ASP A 33 -5.46 -25.43 -4.15
C ASP A 33 -5.00 -24.39 -3.13
N SER A 34 -4.44 -24.83 -2.00
CA SER A 34 -3.83 -23.90 -1.02
C SER A 34 -2.67 -23.12 -1.60
N SER A 35 -1.81 -23.74 -2.43
CA SER A 35 -0.72 -23.05 -3.11
C SER A 35 -1.23 -21.96 -4.07
N ILE A 36 -2.31 -22.24 -4.82
CA ILE A 36 -2.93 -21.26 -5.72
C ILE A 36 -3.51 -20.09 -4.93
N LEU A 37 -4.24 -20.36 -3.84
CA LEU A 37 -4.82 -19.33 -2.99
C LEU A 37 -3.76 -18.45 -2.33
N MET A 38 -2.69 -19.04 -1.81
CA MET A 38 -1.56 -18.28 -1.26
C MET A 38 -0.89 -17.40 -2.30
N ARG A 39 -0.73 -17.92 -3.53
CA ARG A 39 -0.16 -17.13 -4.63
C ARG A 39 -1.07 -15.96 -5.01
N GLN A 40 -2.39 -16.16 -5.04
CA GLN A 40 -3.33 -15.11 -5.38
C GLN A 40 -3.36 -14.01 -4.31
N ALA A 41 -3.45 -14.38 -3.02
CA ALA A 41 -3.40 -13.43 -1.92
C ALA A 41 -2.12 -12.58 -1.94
N ASN A 42 -0.97 -13.21 -2.25
CA ASN A 42 0.30 -12.51 -2.40
C ASN A 42 0.31 -11.49 -3.57
N LEU A 43 -0.40 -11.76 -4.66
CA LEU A 43 -0.53 -10.82 -5.78
C LEU A 43 -1.46 -9.67 -5.42
N ASP A 44 -2.57 -9.97 -4.74
CA ASP A 44 -3.55 -8.97 -4.31
C ASP A 44 -2.93 -7.99 -3.28
N GLN A 45 -2.07 -8.49 -2.38
CA GLN A 45 -1.32 -7.64 -1.44
C GLN A 45 -0.37 -6.69 -2.17
N LEU A 46 0.40 -7.18 -3.15
CA LEU A 46 1.29 -6.32 -3.94
C LEU A 46 0.51 -5.26 -4.74
N ALA A 47 -0.65 -5.63 -5.29
CA ALA A 47 -1.52 -4.71 -6.00
C ALA A 47 -2.07 -3.62 -5.05
N GLY A 48 -2.44 -3.98 -3.82
CA GLY A 48 -2.86 -3.03 -2.78
C GLY A 48 -1.76 -2.04 -2.40
N VAL A 49 -0.52 -2.52 -2.21
CA VAL A 49 0.63 -1.65 -1.91
C VAL A 49 0.93 -0.72 -3.09
N GLN A 50 0.86 -1.22 -4.32
CA GLN A 50 1.05 -0.38 -5.51
C GLN A 50 -0.04 0.70 -5.61
N ALA A 51 -1.31 0.34 -5.40
CA ALA A 51 -2.41 1.29 -5.40
C ALA A 51 -2.23 2.37 -4.32
N ALA A 52 -1.75 2.00 -3.13
CA ALA A 52 -1.42 2.94 -2.06
C ALA A 52 -0.33 3.93 -2.48
N LEU A 53 0.75 3.45 -3.09
CA LEU A 53 1.81 4.32 -3.62
C LEU A 53 1.30 5.24 -4.74
N GLU A 54 0.37 4.77 -5.58
CA GLU A 54 -0.27 5.58 -6.62
C GLU A 54 -1.16 6.68 -6.04
N VAL A 55 -1.87 6.40 -4.93
CA VAL A 55 -2.65 7.41 -4.18
C VAL A 55 -1.72 8.50 -3.64
N VAL A 56 -0.64 8.12 -2.93
CA VAL A 56 0.34 9.06 -2.40
C VAL A 56 0.98 9.89 -3.54
N ALA A 57 1.31 9.24 -4.66
CA ALA A 57 1.87 9.92 -5.82
C ALA A 57 0.88 10.85 -6.53
N GLY A 58 -0.41 10.52 -6.51
CA GLY A 58 -1.48 11.39 -6.99
C GLY A 58 -1.59 12.64 -6.12
N ASP A 59 -1.55 12.45 -4.81
CA ASP A 59 -1.60 13.54 -3.84
C ASP A 59 -0.37 14.43 -3.88
N LEU A 60 0.83 13.85 -4.04
CA LEU A 60 2.05 14.62 -4.22
C LEU A 60 2.02 15.49 -5.48
N ARG A 61 1.32 15.04 -6.53
CA ARG A 61 1.14 15.80 -7.77
C ARG A 61 0.12 16.93 -7.63
N SER A 62 -0.87 16.79 -6.76
CA SER A 62 -1.88 17.82 -6.49
C SER A 62 -1.54 18.72 -5.29
N ALA A 63 -0.52 18.36 -4.52
CA ALA A 63 -0.02 19.16 -3.41
C ALA A 63 0.59 20.47 -3.93
N TYR A 64 0.20 21.58 -3.30
CA TYR A 64 0.88 22.86 -3.53
C TYR A 64 2.09 23.02 -2.62
N GLN A 65 2.14 22.32 -1.48
CA GLN A 65 3.26 22.35 -0.53
C GLN A 65 3.58 20.95 0.02
N ILE A 66 4.88 20.64 0.15
CA ILE A 66 5.36 19.42 0.79
C ILE A 66 6.13 19.81 2.05
N ASN A 67 5.56 19.50 3.21
CA ASN A 67 6.12 19.84 4.52
C ASN A 67 7.19 18.83 4.94
N GLN A 68 6.92 17.54 4.74
CA GLN A 68 7.81 16.44 5.11
C GLN A 68 7.80 15.37 4.02
N CYS A 69 8.98 14.81 3.75
CA CYS A 69 9.14 13.71 2.79
C CYS A 69 10.42 12.97 3.16
N ASP A 70 10.27 11.99 4.05
CA ASP A 70 11.32 11.13 4.55
C ASP A 70 10.78 9.70 4.79
N SER A 71 11.63 8.84 5.33
CA SER A 71 11.27 7.46 5.68
C SER A 71 10.27 7.34 6.82
N ALA A 72 10.04 8.40 7.59
CA ALA A 72 9.10 8.38 8.71
C ALA A 72 7.69 8.76 8.25
N ALA A 73 7.57 9.79 7.41
CA ALA A 73 6.29 10.24 6.89
C ALA A 73 6.43 11.08 5.60
N VAL A 74 5.35 11.09 4.83
CA VAL A 74 5.10 12.12 3.81
C VAL A 74 3.97 13.01 4.28
N GLU A 75 4.29 14.28 4.53
CA GLU A 75 3.31 15.30 4.89
C GLU A 75 3.23 16.36 3.79
N LEU A 76 2.02 16.59 3.31
CA LEU A 76 1.72 17.51 2.23
C LEU A 76 0.49 18.33 2.53
N THR A 77 0.42 19.50 1.92
CA THR A 77 -0.75 20.39 1.98
C THR A 77 -1.29 20.58 0.58
N MET A 78 -2.60 20.39 0.46
CA MET A 78 -3.34 20.45 -0.78
C MET A 78 -4.64 21.22 -0.58
N ILE A 79 -5.31 21.53 -1.67
CA ILE A 79 -6.64 22.15 -1.63
C ILE A 79 -7.66 21.04 -1.35
N ASP A 80 -8.57 21.29 -0.41
CA ASP A 80 -9.64 20.34 -0.10
C ASP A 80 -10.50 20.07 -1.36
N PRO A 81 -10.57 18.81 -1.83
CA PRO A 81 -11.44 18.44 -2.95
C PRO A 81 -12.94 18.52 -2.60
N GLY A 82 -13.28 18.42 -1.32
CA GLY A 82 -14.66 18.42 -0.80
C GLY A 82 -15.24 19.81 -0.58
N ASP A 83 -14.44 20.87 -0.66
CA ASP A 83 -14.93 22.23 -0.50
C ASP A 83 -15.83 22.63 -1.69
N THR A 84 -17.14 22.65 -1.43
CA THR A 84 -18.18 23.01 -2.40
C THR A 84 -18.38 24.52 -2.51
N ALA A 85 -17.70 25.34 -1.69
CA ALA A 85 -17.69 26.79 -1.81
C ALA A 85 -16.86 27.29 -3.01
N ARG A 86 -16.33 26.37 -3.84
CA ARG A 86 -15.69 26.64 -5.13
C ARG A 86 -16.60 27.45 -6.06
N ILE A 87 -16.49 28.77 -5.96
CA ILE A 87 -16.72 29.63 -7.11
C ILE A 87 -15.60 29.28 -8.10
N PRO A 88 -15.90 29.00 -9.39
CA PRO A 88 -14.85 28.79 -10.38
C PRO A 88 -13.89 29.96 -10.33
N ASP A 89 -12.60 29.66 -10.22
CA ASP A 89 -11.54 30.65 -10.11
C ASP A 89 -11.76 31.72 -11.20
N PRO A 90 -11.90 33.02 -10.85
CA PRO A 90 -11.97 34.04 -11.86
C PRO A 90 -10.71 33.94 -12.73
N LEU A 91 -10.91 33.99 -14.05
CA LEU A 91 -9.88 33.98 -15.10
C LEU A 91 -8.53 34.55 -14.62
N PRO A 92 -7.40 33.92 -14.98
CA PRO A 92 -6.08 34.25 -14.44
C PRO A 92 -5.84 35.76 -14.51
N THR A 93 -5.67 36.38 -13.35
CA THR A 93 -5.31 37.79 -13.25
C THR A 93 -3.86 37.93 -13.75
N PRO A 94 -3.55 38.97 -14.57
CA PRO A 94 -2.21 39.21 -15.14
C PRO A 94 -1.12 39.31 -14.05
N PRO A 95 0.18 39.22 -14.41
CA PRO A 95 1.23 38.69 -13.53
C PRO A 95 1.44 39.58 -12.32
N GLY A 96 0.80 39.23 -11.21
CA GLY A 96 0.83 39.99 -9.99
C GLY A 96 0.66 39.05 -8.82
N SER A 97 1.75 38.85 -8.07
CA SER A 97 1.86 38.11 -6.81
C SER A 97 1.08 36.79 -6.75
N PHE A 98 1.80 35.67 -6.85
CA PHE A 98 1.29 34.38 -6.39
C PHE A 98 0.61 34.57 -5.02
N ARG A 99 -0.69 34.31 -4.95
CA ARG A 99 -1.43 34.28 -3.69
C ARG A 99 -1.54 32.82 -3.28
N MET A 100 -1.00 32.52 -2.10
CA MET A 100 -1.22 31.23 -1.45
C MET A 100 -2.73 31.03 -1.27
N HIS A 101 -3.24 29.82 -1.50
CA HIS A 101 -4.65 29.51 -1.31
C HIS A 101 -5.08 29.83 0.13
N ASP A 102 -6.34 30.24 0.30
CA ASP A 102 -6.88 30.56 1.63
C ASP A 102 -6.79 29.34 2.54
N ALA A 103 -6.39 29.54 3.80
CA ALA A 103 -6.22 28.48 4.79
C ALA A 103 -7.54 27.72 5.03
N ALA A 104 -8.67 28.39 4.85
CA ALA A 104 -10.01 27.80 4.95
C ALA A 104 -10.26 26.68 3.92
N ALA A 105 -9.57 26.69 2.78
CA ALA A 105 -9.71 25.70 1.71
C ALA A 105 -8.54 24.68 1.68
N SER A 106 -7.69 24.67 2.71
CA SER A 106 -6.52 23.80 2.78
C SER A 106 -6.77 22.53 3.58
N LEU A 107 -6.19 21.43 3.11
CA LEU A 107 -6.21 20.11 3.71
C LEU A 107 -4.76 19.65 3.88
N THR A 108 -4.38 19.23 5.09
CA THR A 108 -3.08 18.60 5.33
C THR A 108 -3.25 17.09 5.34
N ARG A 109 -2.44 16.38 4.57
CA ARG A 109 -2.38 14.91 4.57
C ARG A 109 -1.03 14.44 5.03
N ARG A 110 -1.04 13.50 5.98
CA ARG A 110 0.14 12.85 6.51
C ARG A 110 0.03 11.34 6.31
N TYR A 111 0.93 10.82 5.49
CA TYR A 111 1.11 9.40 5.24
C TYR A 111 2.20 8.85 6.14
N TYR A 112 1.90 7.78 6.88
CA TYR A 112 2.85 7.20 7.83
C TYR A 112 2.59 5.71 8.07
N MET A 113 3.59 5.04 8.62
CA MET A 113 3.51 3.64 9.02
C MET A 113 3.07 3.51 10.48
N ALA A 114 2.05 2.69 10.73
CA ALA A 114 1.58 2.32 12.05
C ALA A 114 1.67 0.80 12.22
N GLY A 115 2.85 0.29 12.60
CA GLY A 115 3.11 -1.14 12.62
C GLY A 115 3.22 -1.70 11.20
N GLU A 116 2.35 -2.65 10.84
CA GLU A 116 2.28 -3.25 9.50
C GLU A 116 1.22 -2.59 8.59
N GLU A 117 0.65 -1.47 9.03
CA GLU A 117 -0.38 -0.74 8.29
C GLU A 117 0.16 0.60 7.79
N PHE A 118 -0.09 0.88 6.52
CA PHE A 118 0.16 2.18 5.92
C PHE A 118 -1.11 3.02 6.01
N ARG A 119 -1.02 4.15 6.72
CA ARG A 119 -2.17 4.99 7.08
C ARG A 119 -2.02 6.42 6.55
N CYS A 120 -3.16 7.06 6.31
CA CYS A 120 -3.27 8.46 5.94
C CYS A 120 -4.10 9.19 6.98
N LYS A 121 -3.50 10.20 7.61
CA LYS A 121 -4.19 11.15 8.47
C LYS A 121 -4.44 12.44 7.69
N SER A 122 -5.71 12.80 7.56
CA SER A 122 -6.17 14.05 6.95
C SER A 122 -6.59 15.02 8.05
N THR A 123 -6.06 16.23 8.04
CA THR A 123 -6.42 17.31 8.97
C THR A 123 -7.02 18.46 8.17
N PHE A 124 -8.31 18.73 8.40
CA PHE A 124 -9.09 19.74 7.70
C PHE A 124 -8.89 21.14 8.32
N SER A 125 -9.36 22.17 7.62
CA SER A 125 -9.23 23.57 8.03
C SER A 125 -10.00 23.92 9.32
N ASP A 126 -11.04 23.15 9.66
CA ASP A 126 -11.80 23.25 10.90
C ASP A 126 -11.10 22.58 12.11
N GLY A 127 -9.94 21.96 11.87
CA GLY A 127 -9.18 21.20 12.86
C GLY A 127 -9.70 19.78 13.08
N SER A 128 -10.70 19.33 12.33
CA SER A 128 -11.13 17.93 12.34
C SER A 128 -10.04 17.04 11.73
N GLU A 129 -9.95 15.81 12.25
CA GLU A 129 -8.97 14.83 11.81
C GLU A 129 -9.68 13.54 11.43
N GLU A 130 -9.29 12.99 10.28
CA GLU A 130 -9.75 11.69 9.79
C GLU A 130 -8.53 10.81 9.51
N GLU A 131 -8.58 9.55 9.94
CA GLU A 131 -7.51 8.59 9.70
C GLU A 131 -8.05 7.38 8.96
N LEU A 132 -7.39 7.04 7.84
CA LEU A 132 -7.79 5.97 6.95
C LEU A 132 -6.61 5.01 6.74
N GLU A 133 -6.91 3.71 6.77
CA GLU A 133 -5.98 2.69 6.31
C GLU A 133 -5.91 2.73 4.78
N VAL A 134 -4.70 2.88 4.25
CA VAL A 134 -4.44 2.95 2.81
C VAL A 134 -4.03 1.58 2.28
N ALA A 135 -3.20 0.85 3.04
CA ALA A 135 -2.85 -0.55 2.76
C ALA A 135 -2.39 -1.28 4.03
N GLY A 136 -2.72 -2.57 4.12
CA GLY A 136 -2.24 -3.47 5.16
C GLY A 136 -1.08 -4.37 4.70
N GLY A 137 -0.33 -4.90 5.67
CA GLY A 137 0.80 -5.81 5.43
C GLY A 137 2.00 -5.15 4.74
N VAL A 138 2.23 -3.86 5.04
CA VAL A 138 3.40 -3.10 4.62
C VAL A 138 4.40 -3.12 5.76
N ASN A 139 5.65 -3.49 5.50
CA ASN A 139 6.67 -3.63 6.54
C ASN A 139 7.69 -2.50 6.54
N GLY A 140 7.71 -1.72 5.46
CA GLY A 140 8.55 -0.54 5.38
C GLY A 140 8.01 0.40 4.31
N PHE A 141 8.11 1.68 4.59
CA PHE A 141 7.81 2.76 3.67
C PHE A 141 9.01 3.72 3.68
N ASP A 142 9.38 4.20 2.51
CA ASP A 142 10.44 5.19 2.37
C ASP A 142 10.08 6.19 1.27
N ALA A 143 10.33 7.47 1.54
CA ALA A 143 10.12 8.55 0.60
C ALA A 143 11.38 9.40 0.54
N GLN A 144 11.96 9.50 -0.66
CA GLN A 144 13.20 10.22 -0.88
C GLN A 144 13.03 11.27 -1.98
N LYS A 145 13.44 12.51 -1.68
CA LYS A 145 13.64 13.55 -2.69
C LYS A 145 14.94 13.26 -3.46
N VAL A 146 14.82 12.74 -4.67
CA VAL A 146 15.98 12.37 -5.51
C VAL A 146 16.52 13.60 -6.23
N HIS A 147 15.63 14.43 -6.77
CA HIS A 147 15.96 15.68 -7.47
C HIS A 147 14.89 16.74 -7.16
N PRO A 148 15.16 18.05 -7.41
CA PRO A 148 14.13 19.07 -7.36
C PRO A 148 12.95 18.67 -8.25
N GLY A 149 11.78 18.50 -7.63
CA GLY A 149 10.56 18.06 -8.33
C GLY A 149 10.48 16.57 -8.68
N LEU A 150 11.34 15.71 -8.12
CA LEU A 150 11.23 14.25 -8.27
C LEU A 150 11.32 13.58 -6.89
N VAL A 151 10.24 12.89 -6.53
CA VAL A 151 10.15 12.09 -5.30
C VAL A 151 10.07 10.62 -5.67
N GLU A 152 10.94 9.82 -5.07
CA GLU A 152 10.88 8.36 -5.14
C GLU A 152 10.17 7.86 -3.88
N LEU A 153 9.09 7.11 -4.09
CA LEU A 153 8.35 6.43 -3.03
C LEU A 153 8.64 4.95 -3.14
N SER A 154 8.90 4.30 -2.02
CA SER A 154 9.05 2.85 -1.99
C SER A 154 8.34 2.27 -0.78
N ALA A 155 7.75 1.11 -0.98
CA ALA A 155 7.14 0.32 0.07
C ALA A 155 7.61 -1.12 -0.04
N SER A 156 7.80 -1.77 1.09
CA SER A 156 8.26 -3.14 1.17
C SER A 156 7.26 -3.99 1.93
N THR A 157 7.07 -5.22 1.47
CA THR A 157 6.27 -6.24 2.13
C THR A 157 7.11 -7.50 2.26
N GLN A 158 7.08 -8.10 3.44
CA GLN A 158 7.73 -9.38 3.71
C GLN A 158 6.64 -10.45 3.82
N ASP A 159 6.78 -11.51 3.04
CA ASP A 159 5.95 -12.69 3.19
C ASP A 159 6.55 -13.53 4.33
N ASN A 160 5.77 -13.78 5.39
CA ASN A 160 6.21 -14.58 6.52
C ASN A 160 6.60 -16.03 6.13
N ASN A 161 6.20 -16.50 4.94
CA ASN A 161 6.49 -17.84 4.44
C ASN A 161 7.58 -17.89 3.35
N SER A 162 8.01 -16.76 2.78
CA SER A 162 9.04 -16.73 1.75
C SER A 162 10.09 -15.65 2.03
N ASN A 163 11.36 -16.07 2.03
CA ASN A 163 12.47 -15.25 2.49
C ASN A 163 12.97 -14.13 1.54
N PRO A 164 12.33 -13.76 0.40
CA PRO A 164 12.63 -12.48 -0.23
C PRO A 164 11.63 -11.39 0.18
N VAL A 165 12.14 -10.31 0.78
CA VAL A 165 11.41 -9.03 0.90
C VAL A 165 11.05 -8.56 -0.51
N LYS A 166 9.77 -8.32 -0.75
CA LYS A 166 9.30 -7.76 -2.02
C LYS A 166 9.21 -6.25 -1.84
N VAL A 167 9.97 -5.52 -2.65
CA VAL A 167 9.97 -4.05 -2.65
C VAL A 167 9.23 -3.58 -3.89
N VAL A 168 8.22 -2.75 -3.68
CA VAL A 168 7.53 -1.99 -4.73
C VAL A 168 8.05 -0.57 -4.65
N SER A 169 8.64 -0.08 -5.73
CA SER A 169 9.10 1.31 -5.84
C SER A 169 8.31 2.02 -6.94
N LEU A 170 7.88 3.24 -6.64
CA LEU A 170 7.16 4.11 -7.54
C LEU A 170 7.82 5.49 -7.53
N ARG A 171 8.26 5.93 -8.72
CA ARG A 171 8.83 7.27 -8.91
C ARG A 171 7.74 8.22 -9.35
N THR A 172 7.62 9.34 -8.65
CA THR A 172 6.65 10.37 -8.98
C THR A 172 7.32 11.72 -9.23
N LEU A 173 6.96 12.34 -10.34
CA LEU A 173 7.38 13.68 -10.68
C LEU A 173 6.41 14.66 -10.02
N VAL A 174 6.95 15.50 -9.15
CA VAL A 174 6.22 16.54 -8.44
C VAL A 174 6.54 17.87 -9.11
N VAL A 175 5.55 18.45 -9.79
CA VAL A 175 5.67 19.83 -10.25
C VAL A 175 5.19 20.72 -9.11
N LEU A 176 6.12 21.18 -8.27
CA LEU A 176 5.79 22.20 -7.28
C LEU A 176 5.40 23.47 -8.03
N HIS A 177 4.15 23.91 -7.89
CA HIS A 177 3.70 25.21 -8.41
C HIS A 177 4.26 26.42 -7.65
N LEU A 178 5.19 26.18 -6.71
CA LEU A 178 5.88 27.22 -5.97
C LEU A 178 7.26 27.50 -6.57
N PRO A 179 7.65 28.77 -6.75
CA PRO A 179 9.06 29.12 -6.91
C PRO A 179 9.84 28.65 -5.66
N PRO A 180 11.14 28.36 -5.79
CA PRO A 180 11.96 27.91 -4.68
C PRO A 180 11.81 28.88 -3.51
N GLN A 181 11.24 28.41 -2.40
CA GLN A 181 11.26 29.20 -1.17
C GLN A 181 12.72 29.33 -0.76
N VAL A 182 13.23 30.55 -0.86
CA VAL A 182 14.49 30.96 -0.27
C VAL A 182 14.35 30.72 1.22
N MET A 183 15.00 29.69 1.75
CA MET A 183 15.16 29.53 3.19
C MET A 183 15.99 30.71 3.72
N PRO A 184 15.64 31.29 4.88
CA PRO A 184 16.53 32.20 5.61
C PRO A 184 17.78 31.50 6.14
#